data_AF-A0A318ZQL3-F1
#
_entry.id   AF-A0A318ZQL3-F1
#
_cell.length_a   1.000
_cell.length_b   1.000
_cell.length_c   1.000
_cell.angle_alpha   90.00
_cell.angle_beta   90.00
_cell.angle_gamma   90.00
#
_symmetry.space_group_name_H-M   'P 1'
#
loop_
_entity.id
_entity.type
_entity.pdbx_description
1 polymer ?
#
loop_
_entity_poly.entity_id
_entity_poly.type
_entity_poly.pdbx_seq_one_letter_code
_entity_poly.pdbx_strand_id
1 'polypeptide(L)'
;MDEWLHLFFAKNAKFDTAGLSHDEYLSFFNLAVTIHIPTRGTEIYYDNVKAKFPDVQQLPRFFESPDLGHRSGGKGGQPTTVFAALRRWVENGTAPDTLPVEFSGGNGTTYSRIPCPYPAQAKYIGGDVSSVNSFRWL
;
A
#
# COMPACT_ATOMS: atom_id res chain seq x y z
N MET A 1 -20.04 2.23 4.85
CA MET A 1 -19.76 2.21 3.39
C MET A 1 -18.66 3.21 3.28
N ASP A 2 -17.43 2.77 3.38
CA ASP A 2 -16.32 3.70 3.53
C ASP A 2 -15.26 3.22 2.56
N GLU A 3 -14.82 4.17 1.74
CA GLU A 3 -14.07 4.00 0.50
C GLU A 3 -12.59 4.21 0.81
N TRP A 4 -11.74 3.32 0.31
CA TRP A 4 -10.31 3.28 0.62
C TRP A 4 -9.52 3.28 -0.69
N LEU A 5 -8.48 4.11 -0.79
CA LEU A 5 -7.39 3.91 -1.76
C LEU A 5 -6.14 4.70 -1.34
N HIS A 6 -4.99 4.03 -1.31
CA HIS A 6 -3.81 4.43 -2.08
C HIS A 6 -3.05 3.20 -2.55
N LEU A 7 -2.81 3.16 -3.86
CA LEU A 7 -2.18 2.09 -4.63
C LEU A 7 -0.67 2.39 -4.69
N PHE A 8 0.17 1.67 -3.93
CA PHE A 8 1.62 1.78 -4.09
C PHE A 8 2.15 0.75 -5.08
N PHE A 9 2.12 1.11 -6.36
CA PHE A 9 3.01 0.51 -7.34
C PHE A 9 4.32 1.25 -7.33
N ALA A 10 5.19 0.86 -6.41
CA ALA A 10 6.59 1.12 -6.69
C ALA A 10 7.04 0.04 -7.69
N LYS A 11 7.13 0.48 -8.95
CA LYS A 11 7.73 -0.30 -10.02
C LYS A 11 9.13 -0.70 -9.55
N ASN A 12 9.35 -1.99 -9.34
CA ASN A 12 10.70 -2.48 -9.17
C ASN A 12 11.46 -2.27 -10.48
N ALA A 13 12.70 -1.76 -10.42
CA ALA A 13 13.58 -1.65 -11.59
C ALA A 13 13.82 -3.02 -12.29
N LYS A 14 13.58 -4.14 -11.61
CA LYS A 14 13.64 -5.51 -12.15
C LYS A 14 12.30 -6.04 -12.70
N PHE A 15 11.19 -5.34 -12.48
CA PHE A 15 9.92 -5.68 -13.12
C PHE A 15 9.94 -5.09 -14.53
N ASP A 16 10.51 -5.88 -15.44
CA ASP A 16 10.64 -5.51 -16.84
C ASP A 16 9.42 -5.99 -17.63
N THR A 17 8.57 -5.03 -18.02
CA THR A 17 7.43 -5.31 -18.89
C THR A 17 7.84 -5.53 -20.34
N ALA A 18 9.10 -5.27 -20.73
CA ALA A 18 9.57 -5.42 -22.09
C ALA A 18 9.62 -6.90 -22.55
N GLY A 19 9.68 -7.84 -21.61
CA GLY A 19 9.63 -9.29 -21.90
C GLY A 19 8.22 -9.88 -21.98
N LEU A 20 7.17 -9.12 -21.66
CA LEU A 20 5.79 -9.61 -21.71
C LEU A 20 5.30 -9.73 -23.16
N SER A 21 4.59 -10.80 -23.46
CA SER A 21 3.78 -10.87 -24.68
C SER A 21 2.69 -9.80 -24.66
N HIS A 22 2.14 -9.49 -25.84
CA HIS A 22 1.05 -8.52 -25.97
C HIS A 22 -0.14 -8.86 -25.06
N ASP A 23 -0.53 -10.14 -24.99
CA ASP A 23 -1.66 -10.60 -24.17
C ASP A 23 -1.36 -10.53 -22.67
N GLU A 24 -0.12 -10.77 -22.26
CA GLU A 24 0.31 -10.59 -20.88
C GLU A 24 0.34 -9.13 -20.47
N TYR A 25 0.83 -8.25 -21.35
CA TYR A 25 0.81 -6.81 -21.15
C TYR A 25 -0.62 -6.27 -21.05
N LEU A 26 -1.50 -6.66 -21.98
CA LEU A 26 -2.91 -6.26 -21.95
C LEU A 26 -3.63 -6.81 -20.73
N SER A 27 -3.34 -8.04 -20.32
CA SER A 27 -3.88 -8.59 -19.07
C SER A 27 -3.43 -7.76 -17.86
N PHE A 28 -2.12 -7.45 -17.77
CA PHE A 28 -1.56 -6.64 -16.69
C PHE A 28 -2.13 -5.22 -16.69
N PHE A 29 -2.22 -4.58 -17.86
CA PHE A 29 -2.79 -3.26 -18.05
C PHE A 29 -4.26 -3.24 -17.65
N ASN A 30 -5.09 -4.14 -18.19
CA ASN A 30 -6.52 -4.22 -17.87
C ASN A 30 -6.75 -4.47 -16.39
N LEU A 31 -5.96 -5.35 -15.76
CA LEU A 31 -5.98 -5.52 -14.32
C LEU A 31 -5.67 -4.16 -13.64
N ALA A 32 -4.63 -3.44 -14.06
CA ALA A 32 -4.15 -2.21 -13.40
C ALA A 32 -5.06 -0.99 -13.60
N VAL A 33 -5.77 -0.93 -14.74
CA VAL A 33 -6.68 0.16 -15.10
C VAL A 33 -8.15 -0.15 -14.85
N THR A 34 -8.47 -1.29 -14.22
CA THR A 34 -9.87 -1.58 -13.81
C THR A 34 -10.28 -0.59 -12.72
N ILE A 35 -10.84 0.53 -13.15
CA ILE A 35 -11.39 1.59 -12.30
C ILE A 35 -12.77 1.14 -11.82
N HIS A 36 -12.80 0.45 -10.68
CA HIS A 36 -13.95 0.37 -9.81
C HIS A 36 -13.42 0.36 -8.37
N ILE A 37 -13.82 1.36 -7.56
CA ILE A 37 -13.10 1.75 -6.34
C ILE A 37 -13.75 1.24 -5.03
N PRO A 38 -13.85 -0.08 -4.79
CA PRO A 38 -13.76 -0.64 -3.46
C PRO A 38 -12.36 -1.20 -3.20
N THR A 39 -11.89 -1.21 -1.94
CA THR A 39 -10.62 -1.84 -1.49
C THR A 39 -10.43 -3.22 -2.09
N ARG A 40 -11.52 -4.00 -2.08
CA ARG A 40 -11.58 -5.34 -2.63
C ARG A 40 -11.17 -5.43 -4.10
N GLY A 41 -11.41 -4.40 -4.91
CA GLY A 41 -10.92 -4.34 -6.29
C GLY A 41 -9.39 -4.29 -6.37
N THR A 42 -8.76 -3.51 -5.48
CA THR A 42 -7.30 -3.42 -5.37
C THR A 42 -6.69 -4.72 -4.80
N GLU A 43 -7.32 -5.31 -3.79
CA GLU A 43 -6.92 -6.60 -3.22
C GLU A 43 -6.94 -7.69 -4.31
N ILE A 44 -8.06 -7.81 -5.04
CA ILE A 44 -8.22 -8.76 -6.16
C ILE A 44 -7.16 -8.52 -7.23
N TYR A 45 -6.90 -7.26 -7.58
CA TYR A 45 -5.84 -6.92 -8.52
C TYR A 45 -4.48 -7.45 -8.03
N TYR A 46 -4.13 -7.13 -6.79
CA TYR A 46 -2.83 -7.48 -6.21
C TYR A 46 -2.65 -9.00 -6.10
N ASP A 47 -3.71 -9.73 -5.73
CA ASP A 47 -3.73 -11.18 -5.69
C ASP A 47 -3.59 -11.82 -7.08
N ASN A 48 -4.28 -11.28 -8.09
CA ASN A 48 -4.17 -11.75 -9.47
C ASN A 48 -2.76 -11.53 -10.03
N VAL A 49 -2.13 -10.39 -9.75
CA VAL A 49 -0.74 -10.13 -10.16
C VAL A 49 0.23 -11.08 -9.45
N LYS A 50 0.09 -11.27 -8.13
CA LYS A 50 0.89 -12.25 -7.38
C LYS A 50 0.77 -13.65 -7.97
N ALA A 51 -0.45 -14.08 -8.28
CA ALA A 51 -0.71 -15.41 -8.83
C ALA A 51 -0.12 -15.59 -10.24
N LYS A 52 -0.19 -14.54 -11.08
CA LYS A 52 0.31 -14.58 -12.46
C LYS A 52 1.83 -14.46 -12.56
N PHE A 53 2.46 -13.79 -11.60
CA PHE A 53 3.90 -13.51 -11.60
C PHE A 53 4.60 -13.98 -10.31
N PRO A 54 4.64 -15.29 -10.03
CA PRO A 54 5.17 -15.82 -8.77
C PRO A 54 6.69 -15.60 -8.63
N ASP A 55 7.43 -15.52 -9.73
CA ASP A 55 8.89 -15.33 -9.75
C ASP A 55 9.33 -13.88 -9.53
N VAL A 56 8.39 -12.94 -9.52
CA VAL A 56 8.67 -11.56 -9.19
C VAL A 56 8.76 -11.46 -7.66
N GLN A 57 9.90 -11.82 -7.09
CA GLN A 57 10.15 -11.76 -5.64
C GLN A 57 10.03 -10.35 -5.03
N GLN A 58 9.84 -9.32 -5.87
CA GLN A 58 9.78 -7.93 -5.45
C GLN A 58 8.60 -7.21 -6.10
N LEU A 59 7.44 -7.86 -6.07
CA LEU A 59 6.17 -7.26 -6.50
C LEU A 59 5.95 -5.88 -5.84
N PRO A 60 5.18 -4.99 -6.49
CA PRO A 60 4.81 -3.69 -5.91
C PRO A 60 4.25 -3.90 -4.50
N ARG A 61 4.79 -3.21 -3.50
CA ARG A 61 4.32 -3.38 -2.12
C ARG A 61 2.98 -2.68 -1.94
N PHE A 62 1.92 -3.43 -1.64
CA PHE A 62 0.60 -2.88 -1.35
C PHE A 62 0.46 -2.62 0.17
N PHE A 63 0.17 -1.38 0.54
CA PHE A 63 -0.06 -0.96 1.93
C PHE A 63 -1.44 -0.33 2.06
N GLU A 64 -2.24 -0.84 2.98
CA GLU A 64 -3.56 -0.27 3.28
C GLU A 64 -3.44 0.78 4.39
N SER A 65 -4.05 1.95 4.17
CA SER A 65 -4.11 3.03 5.17
C SER A 65 -5.53 3.17 5.68
N PRO A 66 -5.83 2.70 6.90
CA PRO A 66 -7.20 2.74 7.37
C PRO A 66 -7.75 4.15 7.58
N ASP A 67 -9.03 4.38 7.30
CA ASP A 67 -9.84 5.59 7.48
C ASP A 67 -9.40 6.82 6.67
N LEU A 68 -8.51 6.62 5.69
CA LEU A 68 -8.08 7.64 4.74
C LEU A 68 -9.11 7.77 3.60
N GLY A 69 -9.63 8.98 3.40
CA GLY A 69 -10.62 9.29 2.35
C GLY A 69 -10.03 9.25 0.94
N HIS A 70 -10.90 9.30 -0.07
CA HIS A 70 -10.50 9.26 -1.48
C HIS A 70 -9.47 10.35 -1.80
N ARG A 71 -8.24 9.92 -2.12
CA ARG A 71 -7.05 10.74 -2.39
C ARG A 71 -6.47 11.47 -1.16
N SER A 72 -7.31 11.97 -0.25
CA SER A 72 -6.91 12.70 0.96
C SER A 72 -8.07 12.82 1.94
N GLY A 73 -7.79 13.22 3.19
CA GLY A 73 -8.81 13.46 4.22
C GLY A 73 -9.24 12.17 4.92
N GLY A 74 -10.40 12.19 5.60
CA GLY A 74 -10.81 11.07 6.46
C GLY A 74 -10.21 11.14 7.87
N LYS A 75 -10.46 10.11 8.67
CA LYS A 75 -10.00 10.03 10.08
C LYS A 75 -8.64 9.34 10.20
N GLY A 76 -8.23 8.66 9.14
CA GLY A 76 -6.92 8.07 8.97
C GLY A 76 -5.93 9.06 8.39
N GLY A 77 -4.67 8.94 8.80
CA GLY A 77 -3.62 9.77 8.24
C GLY A 77 -3.21 9.35 6.83
N GLN A 78 -2.47 10.24 6.18
CA GLN A 78 -1.79 9.96 4.92
C GLN A 78 -0.28 9.76 5.15
N PRO A 79 0.36 8.77 4.50
CA PRO A 79 1.81 8.66 4.56
C PRO A 79 2.42 9.79 3.73
N THR A 80 3.14 10.70 4.39
CA THR A 80 3.74 11.89 3.74
C THR A 80 5.11 11.61 3.13
N THR A 81 5.76 10.50 3.51
CA THR A 81 7.13 10.15 3.09
C THR A 81 7.19 9.26 1.85
N VAL A 82 6.03 8.95 1.25
CA VAL A 82 5.88 8.05 0.09
C VAL A 82 6.85 8.38 -1.05
N PHE A 83 6.90 9.64 -1.46
CA PHE A 83 7.73 10.03 -2.60
C PHE A 83 9.23 9.86 -2.30
N ALA A 84 9.65 10.15 -1.06
CA ALA A 84 11.02 9.91 -0.64
C ALA A 84 11.35 8.41 -0.59
N ALA A 85 10.42 7.57 -0.14
CA ALA A 85 10.56 6.12 -0.16
C ALA A 85 10.67 5.58 -1.60
N LEU A 86 9.84 6.09 -2.52
CA LEU A 86 9.91 5.71 -3.93
C LEU A 86 11.25 6.09 -4.56
N ARG A 87 11.74 7.32 -4.31
CA ARG A 87 13.06 7.75 -4.80
C ARG A 87 14.17 6.83 -4.30
N ARG A 88 14.22 6.54 -3.00
CA ARG A 88 15.23 5.61 -2.42
C ARG A 88 15.13 4.21 -3.04
N TRP A 89 13.94 3.74 -3.37
CA TRP A 89 13.78 2.47 -4.03
C TRP A 89 14.31 2.51 -5.47
N VAL A 90 13.88 3.49 -6.26
CA VAL A 90 14.27 3.56 -7.69
C VAL A 90 15.75 3.90 -7.85
N GLU A 91 16.27 4.85 -7.08
CA GLU A 91 17.64 5.36 -7.23
C GLU A 91 18.67 4.48 -6.52
N ASN A 92 18.33 3.93 -5.34
CA ASN A 92 19.28 3.22 -4.49
C ASN A 92 18.94 1.73 -4.32
N GLY A 93 17.90 1.22 -4.99
CA GLY A 93 17.45 -0.17 -4.84
C GLY A 93 16.85 -0.50 -3.46
N THR A 94 16.58 0.50 -2.61
CA THR A 94 16.12 0.28 -1.23
C THR A 94 14.59 0.37 -1.15
N ALA A 95 13.91 -0.78 -1.22
CA ALA A 95 12.46 -0.84 -1.05
C ALA A 95 12.05 -0.46 0.38
N PRO A 96 10.95 0.29 0.58
CA PRO A 96 10.49 0.63 1.91
C PRO A 96 9.89 -0.59 2.60
N ASP A 97 10.34 -0.86 3.83
CA ASP A 97 9.70 -1.86 4.68
C ASP A 97 8.42 -1.33 5.32
N THR A 98 8.35 -0.01 5.54
CA THR A 98 7.23 0.67 6.18
C THR A 98 6.97 2.03 5.54
N LEU A 99 5.72 2.51 5.65
CA LEU A 99 5.30 3.86 5.26
C LEU A 99 4.56 4.51 6.43
N PRO A 100 5.27 5.02 7.45
CA PRO A 100 4.63 5.55 8.66
C PRO A 100 3.66 6.69 8.35
N VAL A 101 2.61 6.76 9.16
CA VAL A 101 1.50 7.71 9.04
C VAL A 101 1.28 8.36 10.40
N GLU A 102 1.11 9.68 10.38
CA GLU A 102 0.66 10.44 11.54
C GLU A 102 -0.63 11.19 11.21
N PHE A 103 -1.53 11.27 12.18
CA PHE A 103 -2.77 12.03 12.06
C PHE A 103 -3.27 12.56 13.39
N SER A 104 -4.01 13.65 13.36
CA SER A 104 -4.63 14.23 14.54
C SER A 104 -6.04 13.68 14.72
N GLY A 105 -6.33 13.14 15.89
CA GLY A 105 -7.70 12.79 16.30
C GLY A 105 -8.53 14.04 16.61
N GLY A 106 -9.85 13.88 16.69
CA GLY A 106 -10.78 14.98 16.97
C GLY A 106 -10.58 15.66 18.33
N ASN A 107 -9.83 15.03 19.25
CA ASN A 107 -9.45 15.57 20.56
C ASN A 107 -8.08 16.29 20.54
N GLY A 108 -7.44 16.45 19.37
CA GLY A 108 -6.11 17.05 19.23
C GLY A 108 -4.94 16.11 19.55
N THR A 109 -5.19 14.84 19.90
CA THR A 109 -4.13 13.84 20.10
C THR A 109 -3.55 13.43 18.74
N THR A 110 -2.23 13.39 18.63
CA THR A 110 -1.54 12.84 17.46
C THR A 110 -1.43 11.33 17.59
N TYR A 111 -1.91 10.61 16.58
CA TYR A 111 -1.82 9.17 16.44
C TYR A 111 -0.75 8.82 15.42
N SER A 112 0.10 7.84 15.75
CA SER A 112 1.08 7.26 14.85
C SER A 112 0.66 5.84 14.46
N ARG A 113 0.73 5.51 13.18
CA ARG A 113 0.46 4.17 12.64
C ARG A 113 1.52 3.80 11.62
N ILE A 114 1.78 2.50 11.51
CA ILE A 114 2.48 1.94 10.35
C ILE A 114 1.48 1.06 9.60
N PRO A 115 1.07 1.46 8.38
CA PRO A 115 0.30 0.64 7.44
C PRO A 115 0.91 -0.76 7.28
N CYS A 116 0.04 -1.76 7.21
CA CYS A 116 0.48 -3.15 7.04
C CYS A 116 0.75 -3.43 5.56
N PRO A 117 1.79 -4.21 5.24
CA PRO A 117 1.89 -4.80 3.91
C PRO A 117 0.78 -5.84 3.75
N TYR A 118 -0.06 -5.70 2.73
CA TYR A 118 -1.13 -6.65 2.45
C TYR A 118 -0.58 -8.06 2.19
N PRO A 119 -1.18 -9.14 2.73
CA PRO A 119 -2.50 -9.20 3.39
C PRO A 119 -2.47 -9.00 4.91
N ALA A 120 -1.33 -8.61 5.48
CA ALA A 120 -1.21 -8.47 6.92
C ALA A 120 -2.13 -7.37 7.46
N GLN A 121 -2.59 -7.54 8.70
CA GLN A 121 -3.49 -6.58 9.36
C GLN A 121 -2.94 -6.10 10.69
N ALA A 122 -3.18 -4.83 11.02
CA ALA A 122 -2.72 -4.25 12.27
C ALA A 122 -3.65 -4.70 13.40
N LYS A 123 -3.10 -5.41 14.38
CA LYS A 123 -3.79 -5.76 15.62
C LYS A 123 -3.25 -4.94 16.77
N TYR A 124 -4.16 -4.31 17.52
CA TYR A 124 -3.83 -3.68 18.78
C TYR A 124 -3.43 -4.73 19.82
N ILE A 125 -2.28 -4.53 20.46
CA ILE A 125 -1.69 -5.46 21.43
C ILE A 125 -1.63 -4.90 22.87
N GLY A 126 -2.20 -3.71 23.10
CA GLY A 126 -2.19 -3.02 24.40
C GLY A 126 -1.23 -1.83 24.45
N GLY A 127 -1.38 -0.99 25.47
CA GLY A 127 -0.57 0.22 25.70
C GLY A 127 -1.30 1.51 25.30
N ASP A 128 -0.54 2.49 24.80
CA ASP A 128 -1.09 3.76 24.35
C ASP A 128 -1.63 3.64 22.92
N VAL A 129 -2.95 3.78 22.77
CA VAL A 129 -3.63 3.73 21.46
C VAL A 129 -3.12 4.79 20.47
N SER A 130 -2.48 5.87 20.93
CA SER A 130 -1.86 6.86 20.06
C SER A 130 -0.52 6.40 19.47
N SER A 131 0.15 5.44 20.11
CA SER A 131 1.49 4.99 19.75
C SER A 131 1.48 3.84 18.74
N VAL A 132 2.44 3.86 17.82
CA VAL A 132 2.69 2.76 16.88
C VAL A 132 3.09 1.45 17.58
N ASN A 133 3.77 1.55 18.73
CA ASN A 133 4.28 0.38 19.47
C ASN A 133 3.17 -0.48 20.09
N SER A 134 1.95 0.05 20.12
CA SER A 134 0.76 -0.66 20.59
C SER A 134 0.09 -1.52 19.52
N PHE A 135 0.68 -1.64 18.33
CA PHE A 135 0.16 -2.43 17.22
C PHE A 135 1.21 -3.41 16.71
N ARG A 136 0.75 -4.57 16.23
CA ARG A 136 1.56 -5.52 15.46
C ARG A 136 0.82 -5.96 14.22
N TRP A 137 1.58 -6.21 13.16
CA TRP A 137 1.07 -6.87 11.97
C TRP A 137 0.86 -8.36 12.27
N LEU A 138 -0.28 -8.89 11.84
CA LEU A 138 -0.60 -10.31 11.83
C LEU A 138 -0.69 -10.83 10.40
#